data_AF-A0A950TLG6-F1
#
_entry.id   AF-A0A950TLG6-F1
#
_cell.length_a   1.000
_cell.length_b   1.000
_cell.length_c   1.000
_cell.angle_alpha   90.00
_cell.angle_beta   90.00
_cell.angle_gamma   90.00
#
_symmetry.space_group_name_H-M   'P 1'
#
loop_
_entity.id
_entity.type
_entity.pdbx_description
1 polymer ?
#
loop_
_entity_poly.entity_id
_entity_poly.type
_entity_poly.pdbx_seq_one_letter_code
_entity_poly.pdbx_strand_id
1 'polypeptide(L)'
;MALSFLLLFLAVVVVALIANMAAASSGPDVAKRFLEVTPDYTADGLRTWVSTYPVQAHRYVYPILFPLDLLFLAALAGLFAIASIATARALHWDGDLVWILAILPVLYAADDLIENAWLARLLLSPRAVTDRSVAIAQTLTKFKFAAVAVAALQLLLLLLWGGWQILLHALR
;
A
#
# COMPACT_ATOMS: atom_id res chain seq x y z
N MET A 1 -13.58 3.63 -19.48
CA MET A 1 -12.20 3.25 -19.10
C MET A 1 -11.42 4.45 -18.56
N ALA A 2 -11.14 5.49 -19.34
CA ALA A 2 -10.40 6.69 -18.88
C ALA A 2 -10.95 7.34 -17.59
N LEU A 3 -12.28 7.40 -17.44
CA LEU A 3 -12.92 7.92 -16.22
C LEU A 3 -12.57 7.10 -14.97
N SER A 4 -12.59 5.77 -15.06
CA SER A 4 -12.28 4.87 -13.93
C SER A 4 -10.83 5.04 -13.45
N PHE A 5 -9.89 5.22 -14.38
CA PHE A 5 -8.50 5.53 -14.06
C PHE A 5 -8.36 6.86 -13.33
N LEU A 6 -8.97 7.92 -13.87
CA LEU A 6 -8.92 9.24 -13.27
C LEU A 6 -9.50 9.24 -11.87
N LEU A 7 -10.63 8.56 -11.67
CA LEU A 7 -11.27 8.42 -10.36
C LEU A 7 -10.38 7.67 -9.37
N LEU A 8 -9.76 6.56 -9.77
CA LEU A 8 -8.86 5.80 -8.89
C LEU A 8 -7.59 6.56 -8.56
N PHE A 9 -6.98 7.22 -9.55
CA PHE A 9 -5.81 8.07 -9.33
C PHE A 9 -6.14 9.23 -8.38
N LEU A 10 -7.27 9.91 -8.61
CA LEU A 10 -7.73 10.98 -7.72
C LEU A 10 -8.02 10.44 -6.32
N ALA A 11 -8.64 9.27 -6.19
CA ALA A 11 -8.88 8.63 -4.91
C ALA A 11 -7.57 8.35 -4.17
N VAL A 12 -6.55 7.78 -4.83
CA VAL A 12 -5.21 7.57 -4.25
C VAL A 12 -4.64 8.88 -3.72
N VAL A 13 -4.66 9.95 -4.53
CA VAL A 13 -4.13 11.28 -4.13
C VAL A 13 -4.91 11.86 -2.95
N VAL A 14 -6.24 11.89 -3.03
CA VAL A 14 -7.10 12.48 -2.00
C VAL A 14 -6.97 11.72 -0.68
N VAL A 15 -7.02 10.39 -0.71
CA VAL A 15 -6.88 9.57 0.51
C VAL A 15 -5.49 9.73 1.10
N ALA A 16 -4.42 9.77 0.29
CA ALA A 16 -3.07 10.01 0.78
C ALA A 16 -2.93 11.38 1.47
N LEU A 17 -3.54 12.43 0.92
CA LEU A 17 -3.56 13.76 1.54
C LEU A 17 -4.30 13.73 2.88
N ILE A 18 -5.50 13.12 2.93
CA ILE A 18 -6.29 12.99 4.16
C ILE A 18 -5.51 12.19 5.22
N ALA A 19 -4.89 11.07 4.83
CA ALA A 19 -4.08 10.23 5.71
C ALA A 19 -2.90 11.01 6.29
N ASN A 20 -2.18 11.77 5.46
CA ASN A 20 -1.06 12.60 5.92
C ASN A 20 -1.52 13.71 6.90
N MET A 21 -2.67 14.34 6.63
CA MET A 21 -3.25 15.34 7.55
C MET A 21 -3.66 14.70 8.88
N ALA A 22 -4.30 13.52 8.84
CA ALA A 22 -4.67 12.76 10.04
C ALA A 22 -3.43 12.34 10.86
N ALA A 23 -2.38 11.86 10.19
CA ALA A 23 -1.11 11.50 10.81
C ALA A 23 -0.43 12.70 11.48
N ALA A 24 -0.37 13.85 10.78
CA ALA A 24 0.18 15.10 11.32
C ALA A 24 -0.52 15.55 12.61
N SER A 25 -1.83 15.35 12.70
CA SER A 25 -2.63 15.67 13.90
C SER A 25 -2.48 14.66 15.07
N SER A 26 -1.82 13.52 14.83
CA SER A 26 -1.75 12.40 15.78
C SER A 26 -0.44 12.33 16.57
N GLY A 27 0.53 13.20 16.25
CA GLY A 27 1.81 13.33 16.96
C GLY A 27 3.02 13.22 16.01
N PRO A 28 4.20 13.68 16.42
CA PRO A 28 5.37 13.79 15.55
C PRO A 28 5.87 12.44 15.01
N ASP A 29 5.80 11.37 15.81
CA ASP A 29 6.22 10.04 15.37
C ASP A 29 5.22 9.45 14.38
N VAL A 30 3.92 9.58 14.66
CA VAL A 30 2.84 9.14 13.77
C VAL A 30 2.88 9.90 12.44
N ALA A 31 3.15 11.21 12.48
CA ALA A 31 3.32 12.05 11.31
C ALA A 31 4.48 11.60 10.40
N LYS A 32 5.55 11.04 10.99
CA LYS A 32 6.68 10.48 10.26
C LYS A 32 6.41 9.07 9.72
N ARG A 33 5.26 8.47 10.04
CA ARG A 33 4.92 7.07 9.73
C ARG A 33 6.08 6.13 10.08
N PHE A 34 6.70 6.32 11.25
CA PHE A 34 8.00 5.72 11.56
C PHE A 34 8.02 4.18 11.52
N LEU A 35 6.87 3.55 11.80
CA LEU A 35 6.70 2.09 11.71
C LEU A 35 6.70 1.57 10.28
N GLU A 36 6.29 2.41 9.33
CA GLU A 36 6.10 2.04 7.94
C GLU A 36 7.30 2.47 7.10
N VAL A 37 7.85 3.67 7.33
CA VAL A 37 8.97 4.22 6.54
C VAL A 37 10.33 3.62 6.96
N THR A 38 10.51 3.33 8.24
CA THR A 38 11.76 2.81 8.81
C THR A 38 11.47 1.61 9.71
N PRO A 39 11.29 0.40 9.14
CA PRO A 39 10.92 -0.80 9.89
C PRO A 39 12.13 -1.41 10.63
N ASP A 40 12.88 -0.59 11.36
CA ASP A 40 14.09 -0.98 12.11
C ASP A 40 13.96 -0.72 13.63
N TYR A 41 12.72 -0.60 14.12
CA TYR A 41 12.42 -0.40 15.54
C TYR A 41 12.58 -1.68 16.38
N THR A 42 12.93 -1.55 17.66
CA THR A 42 13.06 -2.69 18.58
C THR A 42 11.76 -2.98 19.32
N ALA A 43 11.60 -4.20 19.84
CA ALA A 43 10.44 -4.55 20.67
C ALA A 43 10.38 -3.72 21.95
N ASP A 44 11.51 -3.49 22.61
CA ASP A 44 11.55 -2.65 23.81
C ASP A 44 11.19 -1.19 23.50
N GLY A 45 11.70 -0.65 22.39
CA GLY A 45 11.36 0.69 21.92
C GLY A 45 9.88 0.84 21.62
N LEU A 46 9.31 -0.09 20.83
CA LEU A 46 7.89 -0.08 20.50
C LEU A 46 7.01 -0.27 21.74
N ARG A 47 7.34 -1.22 22.62
CA ARG A 47 6.58 -1.48 23.84
C ARG A 47 6.57 -0.26 24.77
N THR A 48 7.72 0.37 24.92
CA THR A 48 7.87 1.60 25.71
C THR A 48 7.03 2.71 25.11
N TRP A 49 7.11 2.93 23.79
CA TRP A 49 6.35 3.95 23.08
C TRP A 49 4.83 3.74 23.23
N VAL A 50 4.32 2.53 22.94
CA VAL A 50 2.88 2.22 23.06
C VAL A 50 2.38 2.40 24.50
N SER A 51 3.20 2.03 25.49
CA SER A 51 2.83 2.19 26.91
C SER A 51 2.85 3.66 27.36
N THR A 52 3.74 4.46 26.78
CA THR A 52 3.92 5.89 27.14
C THR A 52 2.88 6.77 26.43
N TYR A 53 2.53 6.42 25.19
CA TYR A 53 1.69 7.21 24.29
C TYR A 53 0.46 6.42 23.80
N PRO A 54 -0.40 5.90 24.70
CA PRO A 54 -1.51 5.03 24.32
C PRO A 54 -2.55 5.73 23.44
N VAL A 55 -2.74 7.05 23.61
CA VAL A 55 -3.67 7.84 22.79
C VAL A 55 -3.15 7.97 21.36
N GLN A 56 -1.86 8.22 21.19
CA GLN A 56 -1.22 8.31 19.88
C GLN A 56 -1.20 6.94 19.18
N ALA A 57 -0.92 5.87 19.92
CA ALA A 57 -1.01 4.50 19.40
C ALA A 57 -2.43 4.19 18.90
N HIS A 58 -3.46 4.54 19.68
CA HIS A 58 -4.85 4.36 19.25
C HIS A 58 -5.21 5.23 18.03
N ARG A 59 -4.72 6.47 17.97
CA ARG A 59 -4.92 7.36 16.80
C ARG A 59 -4.24 6.85 15.53
N TYR A 60 -3.10 6.18 15.70
CA TYR A 60 -2.44 5.47 14.62
C TYR A 60 -3.35 4.35 14.10
N VAL A 61 -3.93 3.54 14.99
CA VAL A 61 -4.86 2.48 14.54
C VAL A 61 -6.12 3.06 13.90
N TYR A 62 -6.75 4.06 14.53
CA TYR A 62 -7.93 4.73 14.03
C TYR A 62 -7.80 6.25 14.15
N PRO A 63 -7.84 7.02 13.04
CA PRO A 63 -8.38 6.61 11.73
C PRO A 63 -7.33 6.17 10.69
N ILE A 64 -6.03 6.12 11.03
CA ILE A 64 -4.97 6.02 10.01
C ILE A 64 -4.93 4.63 9.38
N LEU A 65 -4.60 3.58 10.14
CA LEU A 65 -4.60 2.20 9.59
C LEU A 65 -6.01 1.79 9.16
N PHE A 66 -7.00 2.14 9.97
CA PHE A 66 -8.41 1.88 9.71
C PHE A 66 -9.23 3.16 9.90
N PRO A 67 -9.94 3.71 8.89
CA PRO A 67 -10.16 3.15 7.55
C PRO A 67 -9.27 3.76 6.45
N LEU A 68 -8.43 4.75 6.74
CA LEU A 68 -7.78 5.54 5.68
C LEU A 68 -6.80 4.71 4.85
N ASP A 69 -5.98 3.89 5.50
CA ASP A 69 -5.03 3.03 4.78
C ASP A 69 -5.75 1.94 3.97
N LEU A 70 -6.89 1.42 4.46
CA LEU A 70 -7.74 0.51 3.67
C LEU A 70 -8.31 1.16 2.40
N LEU A 71 -8.74 2.42 2.50
CA LEU A 71 -9.23 3.17 1.33
C LEU A 71 -8.09 3.43 0.34
N PHE A 72 -6.90 3.77 0.86
CA PHE A 72 -5.71 3.96 0.04
C PHE A 72 -5.33 2.67 -0.67
N LEU A 73 -5.31 1.56 0.06
CA LEU A 73 -5.01 0.24 -0.46
C LEU A 73 -5.98 -0.16 -1.57
N ALA A 74 -7.29 -0.04 -1.32
CA ALA A 74 -8.31 -0.38 -2.31
C ALA A 74 -8.16 0.46 -3.58
N ALA A 75 -7.88 1.75 -3.44
CA ALA A 75 -7.67 2.65 -4.57
C ALA A 75 -6.38 2.31 -5.34
N LEU A 76 -5.27 2.03 -4.64
CA LEU A 76 -3.97 1.77 -5.26
C LEU A 76 -3.90 0.39 -5.91
N ALA A 77 -4.31 -0.67 -5.20
CA ALA A 77 -4.37 -2.02 -5.76
C ALA A 77 -5.38 -2.09 -6.93
N GLY A 78 -6.53 -1.42 -6.79
CA GLY A 78 -7.52 -1.27 -7.84
C GLY A 78 -6.96 -0.55 -9.07
N LEU A 79 -6.22 0.55 -8.85
CA LEU A 79 -5.53 1.28 -9.92
C LEU A 79 -4.54 0.36 -10.65
N PHE A 80 -3.66 -0.35 -9.95
CA PHE A 80 -2.69 -1.24 -10.60
C PHE A 80 -3.33 -2.38 -11.38
N ALA A 81 -4.35 -3.04 -10.81
CA ALA A 81 -5.03 -4.14 -11.48
C ALA A 81 -5.78 -3.67 -12.72
N ILE A 82 -6.63 -2.65 -12.59
CA ILE A 82 -7.42 -2.12 -13.70
C ILE A 82 -6.50 -1.54 -14.77
N ALA A 83 -5.44 -0.83 -14.37
CA ALA A 83 -4.47 -0.26 -15.29
C ALA A 83 -3.74 -1.31 -16.12
N SER A 84 -3.26 -2.36 -15.46
CA SER A 84 -2.51 -3.42 -16.14
C SER A 84 -3.41 -4.16 -17.14
N ILE A 85 -4.62 -4.55 -16.72
CA ILE A 85 -5.59 -5.25 -17.57
C ILE A 85 -6.02 -4.38 -18.75
N ALA A 86 -6.37 -3.12 -18.50
CA ALA A 86 -6.77 -2.18 -19.54
C ALA A 86 -5.68 -1.95 -20.58
N THR A 87 -4.43 -1.80 -20.12
CA THR A 87 -3.27 -1.61 -21.00
C THR A 87 -3.02 -2.85 -21.85
N ALA A 88 -3.04 -4.05 -21.24
CA ALA A 88 -2.88 -5.31 -21.96
C ALA A 88 -3.98 -5.52 -23.02
N ARG A 89 -5.24 -5.20 -22.70
CA ARG A 89 -6.35 -5.26 -23.67
C ARG A 89 -6.19 -4.25 -24.80
N ALA A 90 -5.72 -3.03 -24.51
CA ALA A 90 -5.43 -2.04 -25.54
C ALA A 90 -4.28 -2.47 -26.47
N LEU A 91 -3.42 -3.38 -26.00
CA LEU A 91 -2.37 -4.02 -26.76
C LEU A 91 -2.82 -5.28 -27.50
N HIS A 92 -4.12 -5.58 -27.52
CA HIS A 92 -4.69 -6.79 -28.13
C HIS A 92 -4.08 -8.08 -27.57
N TRP A 93 -3.74 -8.10 -26.27
CA TRP A 93 -3.48 -9.36 -25.58
C TRP A 93 -4.82 -10.11 -25.44
N ASP A 94 -5.17 -10.84 -26.48
CA ASP A 94 -6.40 -11.61 -26.55
C ASP A 94 -6.17 -12.97 -25.87
N GLY A 95 -6.85 -13.19 -24.74
CA GLY A 95 -6.81 -14.49 -24.06
C GLY A 95 -7.40 -14.49 -22.65
N ASP A 96 -7.79 -15.68 -22.21
CA ASP A 96 -8.37 -15.93 -20.89
C ASP A 96 -7.38 -15.72 -19.73
N LEU A 97 -6.14 -15.32 -20.01
CA LEU A 97 -5.07 -15.16 -19.01
C LEU A 97 -4.79 -13.70 -18.62
N VAL A 98 -5.45 -12.71 -19.23
CA VAL A 98 -5.21 -11.28 -18.91
C VAL A 98 -5.46 -10.97 -17.42
N TRP A 99 -6.34 -11.72 -16.75
CA TRP A 99 -6.60 -11.56 -15.32
C TRP A 99 -5.38 -11.84 -14.43
N ILE A 100 -4.36 -12.59 -14.92
CA ILE A 100 -3.12 -12.87 -14.18
C ILE A 100 -2.42 -11.56 -13.78
N LEU A 101 -2.59 -10.49 -14.56
CA LEU A 101 -2.04 -9.16 -14.25
C LEU A 101 -2.61 -8.55 -12.95
N ALA A 102 -3.73 -9.08 -12.45
CA ALA A 102 -4.30 -8.67 -11.17
C ALA A 102 -3.70 -9.43 -9.97
N ILE A 103 -2.95 -10.51 -10.17
CA ILE A 103 -2.40 -11.32 -9.07
C ILE A 103 -1.46 -10.49 -8.21
N LEU A 104 -0.51 -9.75 -8.81
CA LEU A 104 0.44 -8.94 -8.04
C LEU A 104 -0.24 -7.82 -7.22
N PRO A 105 -1.15 -7.00 -7.79
CA PRO A 105 -1.93 -6.05 -7.00
C PRO A 105 -2.75 -6.69 -5.86
N VAL A 106 -3.33 -7.87 -6.08
CA VAL A 106 -4.09 -8.60 -5.05
C VAL A 106 -3.17 -9.13 -3.95
N LEU A 107 -2.00 -9.65 -4.30
CA LEU A 107 -1.01 -10.10 -3.32
C LEU A 107 -0.49 -8.93 -2.48
N TYR A 108 -0.23 -7.77 -3.10
CA TYR A 108 0.08 -6.54 -2.38
C TYR A 108 -1.04 -6.18 -1.40
N ALA A 109 -2.29 -6.19 -1.84
CA ALA A 109 -3.42 -5.87 -0.96
C ALA A 109 -3.60 -6.85 0.19
N ALA A 110 -3.41 -8.14 -0.05
CA ALA A 110 -3.49 -9.15 1.00
C ALA A 110 -2.38 -8.95 2.05
N ASP A 111 -1.15 -8.69 1.61
CA ASP A 111 -0.01 -8.47 2.50
C ASP A 111 -0.17 -7.21 3.36
N ASP A 112 -0.61 -6.11 2.75
CA ASP A 112 -0.90 -4.85 3.44
C ASP A 112 -2.01 -5.00 4.50
N LEU A 113 -3.08 -5.75 4.19
CA LEU A 113 -4.14 -6.05 5.17
C LEU A 113 -3.59 -6.84 6.37
N ILE A 114 -2.74 -7.82 6.12
CA ILE A 114 -2.11 -8.64 7.17
C ILE A 114 -1.20 -7.77 8.03
N GLU A 115 -0.36 -6.94 7.40
CA GLU A 115 0.53 -6.01 8.08
C GLU A 115 -0.26 -5.02 8.95
N ASN A 116 -1.30 -4.38 8.40
CA ASN A 116 -2.13 -3.42 9.11
C ASN A 116 -2.85 -4.03 10.32
N ALA A 117 -3.40 -5.24 10.16
CA ALA A 117 -3.99 -5.97 11.28
C ALA A 117 -2.94 -6.32 12.36
N TRP A 118 -1.73 -6.68 11.95
CA TRP A 118 -0.65 -7.03 12.84
C TRP A 118 -0.13 -5.81 13.61
N LEU A 119 0.13 -4.70 12.93
CA LEU A 119 0.52 -3.42 13.54
C LEU A 119 -0.55 -2.93 14.51
N ALA A 120 -1.83 -2.97 14.13
CA ALA A 120 -2.92 -2.58 15.00
C ALA A 120 -2.94 -3.40 16.30
N ARG A 121 -2.71 -4.71 16.22
CA ARG A 121 -2.58 -5.57 17.40
C ARG A 121 -1.43 -5.13 18.32
N LEU A 122 -0.28 -4.78 17.76
CA LEU A 122 0.88 -4.32 18.54
C LEU A 122 0.64 -2.95 19.19
N LEU A 123 -0.03 -2.06 18.48
CA LEU A 123 -0.36 -0.70 18.92
C LEU A 123 -1.46 -0.67 19.99
N LEU A 124 -2.40 -1.61 19.97
CA LEU A 124 -3.49 -1.67 20.96
C LEU A 124 -3.12 -2.47 22.22
N SER A 125 -2.07 -3.28 22.16
CA SER A 125 -1.70 -4.17 23.26
C SER A 125 -0.18 -4.22 23.46
N PRO A 126 0.38 -3.47 24.43
CA PRO A 126 1.80 -3.53 24.78
C PRO A 126 2.29 -4.94 25.09
N ARG A 127 1.43 -5.79 25.65
CA ARG A 127 1.75 -7.19 25.97
C ARG A 127 1.95 -8.06 24.71
N ALA A 128 1.40 -7.64 23.57
CA ALA A 128 1.60 -8.32 22.30
C ALA A 128 2.95 -7.98 21.67
N VAL A 129 3.64 -6.93 22.16
CA VAL A 129 4.94 -6.50 21.65
C VAL A 129 6.04 -7.41 22.20
N THR A 130 6.52 -8.31 21.35
CA THR A 130 7.62 -9.25 21.58
C THR A 130 8.62 -9.13 20.43
N ASP A 131 9.85 -9.61 20.62
CA ASP A 131 10.86 -9.60 19.54
C ASP A 131 10.35 -10.32 18.29
N ARG A 132 9.69 -11.48 18.50
CA ARG A 132 9.10 -12.26 17.41
C ARG A 132 8.01 -11.48 16.68
N SER A 133 7.11 -10.83 17.41
CA SER A 133 6.00 -10.11 16.77
C SER A 133 6.46 -8.85 16.05
N VAL A 134 7.51 -8.17 16.55
CA VAL A 134 8.15 -7.05 15.86
C VAL A 134 8.87 -7.54 14.61
N ALA A 135 9.63 -8.63 14.67
CA ALA A 135 10.27 -9.21 13.50
C ALA A 135 9.23 -9.55 12.41
N ILE A 136 8.09 -10.15 12.80
CA ILE A 136 6.98 -10.40 11.88
C ILE A 136 6.47 -9.10 11.25
N ALA A 137 6.22 -8.05 12.05
CA ALA A 137 5.76 -6.76 11.54
C ALA A 137 6.74 -6.16 10.52
N GLN A 138 8.03 -6.13 10.85
CA GLN A 138 9.08 -5.62 9.96
C GLN A 138 9.19 -6.44 8.66
N THR A 139 9.07 -7.76 8.76
CA THR A 139 9.06 -8.66 7.61
C THR A 139 7.86 -8.38 6.71
N LEU A 140 6.67 -8.23 7.28
CA LEU A 140 5.45 -7.86 6.53
C LEU A 140 5.62 -6.50 5.84
N THR A 141 6.10 -5.46 6.55
CA THR A 141 6.35 -4.15 5.94
C THR A 141 7.35 -4.23 4.77
N LYS A 142 8.41 -5.05 4.89
CA LYS A 142 9.39 -5.28 3.80
C LYS A 142 8.76 -6.01 2.62
N PHE A 143 7.93 -7.02 2.86
CA PHE A 143 7.19 -7.72 1.81
C PHE A 143 6.21 -6.78 1.11
N LYS A 144 5.51 -5.93 1.85
CA LYS A 144 4.61 -4.91 1.30
C LYS A 144 5.33 -4.01 0.32
N PHE A 145 6.50 -3.50 0.70
CA PHE A 145 7.32 -2.65 -0.18
C PHE A 145 7.80 -3.39 -1.43
N ALA A 146 8.20 -4.66 -1.30
CA ALA A 146 8.55 -5.47 -2.46
C ALA A 146 7.32 -5.68 -3.37
N ALA A 147 6.17 -6.04 -2.80
CA ALA A 147 4.95 -6.32 -3.55
C ALA A 147 4.45 -5.08 -4.31
N VAL A 148 4.41 -3.91 -3.67
CA VAL A 148 4.00 -2.66 -4.33
C VAL A 148 5.01 -2.25 -5.41
N ALA A 149 6.31 -2.44 -5.19
CA ALA A 149 7.34 -2.13 -6.19
C ALA A 149 7.24 -3.04 -7.42
N VAL A 150 7.02 -4.34 -7.22
CA VAL A 150 6.85 -5.29 -8.33
C VAL A 150 5.55 -5.01 -9.08
N ALA A 151 4.45 -4.70 -8.40
CA ALA A 151 3.19 -4.31 -9.05
C ALA A 151 3.33 -3.02 -9.87
N ALA A 152 4.03 -2.01 -9.33
CA ALA A 152 4.33 -0.77 -10.04
C ALA A 152 5.23 -1.02 -11.27
N LEU A 153 6.25 -1.87 -11.13
CA LEU A 153 7.14 -2.25 -12.23
C LEU A 153 6.38 -2.98 -13.34
N GLN A 154 5.47 -3.91 -13.00
CA GLN A 154 4.60 -4.59 -13.96
C GLN A 154 3.81 -3.56 -14.80
N LEU A 155 3.15 -2.61 -14.13
CA LEU A 155 2.38 -1.58 -14.82
C LEU A 155 3.27 -0.69 -15.70
N LEU A 156 4.43 -0.26 -15.19
CA LEU A 156 5.36 0.57 -15.94
C LEU A 156 5.83 -0.13 -17.23
N LEU A 157 6.21 -1.41 -17.13
CA LEU A 157 6.64 -2.20 -18.29
C LEU A 157 5.53 -2.34 -19.34
N LEU A 158 4.29 -2.55 -18.90
CA LEU A 158 3.12 -2.59 -19.81
C LEU A 158 2.89 -1.26 -20.50
N LEU A 159 2.99 -0.15 -19.77
CA LEU A 159 2.80 1.19 -20.33
C LEU A 159 3.91 1.56 -21.33
N LEU A 160 5.17 1.24 -21.01
CA LEU A 160 6.31 1.47 -21.90
C LEU A 160 6.18 0.65 -23.18
N TRP A 161 5.79 -0.63 -23.05
CA TRP A 161 5.50 -1.47 -24.20
C TRP A 161 4.37 -0.91 -25.04
N GLY A 162 3.27 -0.47 -24.41
CA GLY A 162 2.15 0.16 -25.10
C GLY A 162 2.53 1.43 -25.86
N GLY A 163 3.27 2.32 -25.21
CA GLY A 163 3.77 3.54 -25.85
C GLY A 163 4.71 3.26 -27.02
N TRP A 164 5.60 2.27 -26.88
CA TRP A 164 6.49 1.84 -27.95
C TRP A 164 5.72 1.34 -29.17
N GLN A 165 4.69 0.51 -28.97
CA GLN A 165 3.85 0.02 -30.07
C GLN A 165 3.13 1.16 -30.80
N ILE A 166 2.56 2.12 -30.06
CA ILE A 166 1.90 3.29 -30.67
C ILE A 166 2.88 4.11 -31.51
N LEU A 167 4.10 4.34 -31.00
CA LEU A 167 5.15 5.06 -31.72
C LEU A 167 5.53 4.35 -33.03
N LEU A 168 5.73 3.03 -32.99
CA LEU A 168 6.05 2.24 -34.18
C LEU A 168 4.97 2.32 -35.26
N HIS A 169 3.69 2.38 -34.87
CA HIS A 169 2.59 2.54 -35.82
C HIS A 169 2.55 3.94 -36.44
N ALA A 170 2.91 4.98 -35.69
CA ALA A 170 2.93 6.36 -36.18
C ALA A 170 4.08 6.65 -37.18
N LEU A 171 5.13 5.83 -37.18
CA LEU A 171 6.29 5.97 -38.06
C LEU A 171 6.21 5.17 -39.37
N ARG A 172 5.16 4.36 -39.55
CA ARG A 172 4.88 3.59 -40.78
C ARG A 172 3.86 4.31 -41.64
#